data_AF-A0A8H8RU16-F1
#
_entry.id   AF-A0A8H8RU16-F1
#
_cell.length_a   1.000
_cell.length_b   1.000
_cell.length_c   1.000
_cell.angle_alpha   90.00
_cell.angle_beta   90.00
_cell.angle_gamma   90.00
#
_symmetry.space_group_name_H-M   'P 1'
#
loop_
_entity.id
_entity.type
_entity.pdbx_description
1 polymer ?
#
loop_
_entity_poly.entity_id
_entity_poly.type
_entity_poly.pdbx_seq_one_letter_code
_entity_poly.pdbx_strand_id
1 'polypeptide(L)'
;MKGQRKSSASLHISQHGSPTNSDEPLFFYMPDTTHGEFCQWFPSTFTISKTQMSSLIGHAIDDGDAEGSITFTCAEQFMMYCKAGRFHDKETQRRVLATTSPKEQKRLGKLTKGFTEASWDEVKSVVVVAGTIAKFGQNQNLKGKLLATGDRLLVEAASRDRIWGIGYTVKHAMSFRQHWGENRLGKALMEAREHLRQEDAKRDDNVWMEHGFFV
;
A
#
# COMPACT_ATOMS: atom_id res chain seq x y z
N MET A 1 6.91 -52.73 -56.27
CA MET A 1 5.81 -51.74 -56.26
C MET A 1 5.86 -50.98 -54.93
N LYS A 2 5.59 -49.68 -55.02
CA LYS A 2 5.91 -48.61 -54.06
C LYS A 2 5.15 -48.76 -52.71
N GLY A 3 5.80 -48.37 -51.62
CA GLY A 3 5.18 -48.12 -50.33
C GLY A 3 6.00 -47.12 -49.51
N GLN A 4 5.64 -45.85 -49.58
CA GLN A 4 6.31 -44.70 -48.95
C GLN A 4 6.27 -44.78 -47.41
N ARG A 5 7.43 -44.55 -46.77
CA ARG A 5 7.52 -44.22 -45.34
C ARG A 5 7.03 -42.79 -45.12
N LYS A 6 5.97 -42.62 -44.32
CA LYS A 6 5.57 -41.30 -43.81
C LYS A 6 6.48 -40.92 -42.65
N SER A 7 7.21 -39.82 -42.82
CA SER A 7 8.00 -39.15 -41.78
C SER A 7 7.06 -38.51 -40.76
N SER A 8 7.34 -38.76 -39.48
CA SER A 8 6.66 -38.13 -38.34
C SER A 8 7.28 -36.75 -38.11
N ALA A 9 6.53 -35.70 -38.41
CA ALA A 9 6.90 -34.34 -38.03
C ALA A 9 6.32 -34.04 -36.64
N SER A 10 7.19 -33.97 -35.64
CA SER A 10 6.87 -33.49 -34.30
C SER A 10 6.51 -32.01 -34.37
N LEU A 11 5.23 -31.69 -34.16
CA LEU A 11 4.77 -30.32 -33.93
C LEU A 11 5.19 -29.91 -32.50
N HIS A 12 6.22 -29.09 -32.41
CA HIS A 12 6.51 -28.31 -31.22
C HIS A 12 5.31 -27.38 -30.96
N ILE A 13 4.49 -27.71 -29.97
CA ILE A 13 3.54 -26.76 -29.39
C ILE A 13 4.37 -25.78 -28.58
N SER A 14 4.61 -24.60 -29.13
CA SER A 14 5.03 -23.45 -28.37
C SER A 14 3.94 -23.17 -27.33
N GLN A 15 4.25 -23.33 -26.05
CA GLN A 15 3.43 -22.80 -24.99
C GLN A 15 3.53 -21.27 -25.07
N HIS A 16 2.64 -20.66 -25.85
CA HIS A 16 2.33 -19.25 -25.69
C HIS A 16 1.68 -19.11 -24.32
N GLY A 17 2.42 -18.51 -23.39
CA GLY A 17 1.87 -17.97 -22.15
C GLY A 17 0.65 -17.15 -22.51
N SER A 18 -0.49 -17.54 -21.96
CA SER A 18 -1.74 -16.79 -22.05
C SER A 18 -1.46 -15.33 -21.63
N PRO A 19 -1.89 -14.33 -22.42
CA PRO A 19 -1.72 -12.94 -22.05
C PRO A 19 -2.45 -12.76 -20.72
N THR A 20 -1.72 -12.40 -19.67
CA THR A 20 -2.34 -12.01 -18.41
C THR A 20 -3.28 -10.86 -18.73
N ASN A 21 -4.59 -11.09 -18.58
CA ASN A 21 -5.64 -10.12 -18.85
C ASN A 21 -5.29 -8.84 -18.09
N SER A 22 -4.82 -7.80 -18.80
CA SER A 22 -4.30 -6.56 -18.21
C SER A 22 -5.38 -5.77 -17.47
N ASP A 23 -6.64 -6.15 -17.63
CA ASP A 23 -7.82 -5.41 -17.18
C ASP A 23 -8.43 -5.99 -15.90
N GLU A 24 -7.99 -7.17 -15.46
CA GLU A 24 -8.54 -7.79 -14.25
C GLU A 24 -8.00 -7.12 -12.97
N PRO A 25 -8.87 -6.84 -11.97
CA PRO A 25 -8.42 -6.31 -10.70
C PRO A 25 -7.46 -7.27 -9.98
N LEU A 26 -6.41 -6.72 -9.37
CA LEU A 26 -5.57 -7.47 -8.45
C LEU A 26 -6.16 -7.38 -7.05
N PHE A 27 -6.57 -8.52 -6.52
CA PHE A 27 -7.08 -8.63 -5.17
C PHE A 27 -5.98 -8.96 -4.16
N PHE A 28 -6.06 -8.35 -2.97
CA PHE A 28 -5.18 -8.67 -1.84
C PHE A 28 -5.98 -8.66 -0.53
N TYR A 29 -5.57 -9.46 0.44
CA TYR A 29 -6.19 -9.51 1.77
C TYR A 29 -5.29 -10.24 2.77
N MET A 30 -4.90 -9.61 3.88
CA MET A 30 -3.97 -10.17 4.88
C MET A 30 -2.53 -10.39 4.36
N PRO A 31 -1.52 -10.36 5.24
CA PRO A 31 -0.11 -10.39 4.81
C PRO A 31 0.40 -11.77 4.38
N ASP A 32 -0.28 -12.85 4.76
CA ASP A 32 0.10 -14.25 4.52
C ASP A 32 -0.56 -14.87 3.28
N THR A 33 -1.31 -14.08 2.50
CA THR A 33 -1.94 -14.54 1.26
C THR A 33 -1.21 -14.05 0.02
N THR A 34 -1.67 -14.49 -1.15
CA THR A 34 -1.31 -13.87 -2.43
C THR A 34 -1.46 -12.36 -2.37
N HIS A 35 -0.44 -11.65 -2.83
CA HIS A 35 -0.37 -10.18 -2.84
C HIS A 35 -0.44 -9.52 -1.44
N GLY A 36 -0.13 -10.28 -0.38
CA GLY A 36 -0.17 -9.81 0.99
C GLY A 36 0.74 -8.61 1.26
N GLU A 37 1.77 -8.39 0.43
CA GLU A 37 2.63 -7.20 0.47
C GLU A 37 1.87 -5.87 0.36
N PHE A 38 0.69 -5.85 -0.25
CA PHE A 38 -0.16 -4.65 -0.36
C PHE A 38 -0.99 -4.38 0.90
N CYS A 39 -1.09 -5.35 1.81
CA CYS A 39 -1.75 -5.17 3.10
C CYS A 39 -0.94 -4.25 4.02
N GLN A 40 -1.62 -3.41 4.81
CA GLN A 40 -0.98 -2.52 5.80
C GLN A 40 -0.32 -3.30 6.95
N TRP A 41 -0.74 -4.56 7.17
CA TRP A 41 -0.19 -5.45 8.20
C TRP A 41 1.06 -6.19 7.75
N PHE A 42 1.43 -6.10 6.47
CA PHE A 42 2.65 -6.71 5.97
C PHE A 42 3.87 -6.07 6.66
N PRO A 43 4.78 -6.87 7.24
CA PRO A 43 5.99 -6.35 7.87
C PRO A 43 6.83 -5.55 6.88
N SER A 44 7.02 -4.27 7.17
CA SER A 44 7.78 -3.36 6.32
C SER A 44 8.23 -2.17 7.15
N THR A 45 9.53 -2.09 7.39
CA THR A 45 10.12 -0.98 8.14
C THR A 45 10.26 0.25 7.27
N PHE A 46 9.82 1.40 7.77
CA PHE A 46 10.02 2.70 7.15
C PHE A 46 10.02 3.81 8.21
N THR A 47 10.62 4.94 7.88
CA THR A 47 10.83 6.07 8.79
C THR A 47 10.12 7.31 8.27
N ILE A 48 9.42 8.05 9.14
CA ILE A 48 8.74 9.31 8.80
C ILE A 48 9.14 10.38 9.80
N SER A 49 9.41 11.60 9.33
CA SER A 49 9.74 12.74 10.20
C SER A 49 8.53 13.19 11.02
N LYS A 50 8.76 13.67 12.25
CA LYS A 50 7.72 14.23 13.10
C LYS A 50 7.07 15.46 12.46
N THR A 51 7.82 16.26 11.71
CA THR A 51 7.30 17.39 10.94
C THR A 51 6.28 16.94 9.89
N GLN A 52 6.60 15.92 9.09
CA GLN A 52 5.67 15.38 8.10
C GLN A 52 4.41 14.84 8.77
N MET A 53 4.56 14.08 9.85
CA MET A 53 3.42 13.56 10.59
C MET A 53 2.56 14.66 11.22
N SER A 54 3.18 15.73 11.73
CA SER A 54 2.48 16.89 12.29
C SER A 54 1.65 17.61 11.23
N SER A 55 2.20 17.76 10.02
CA SER A 55 1.48 18.31 8.86
C SER A 55 0.27 17.43 8.49
N LEU A 56 0.42 16.10 8.51
CA LEU A 56 -0.67 15.18 8.19
C LEU A 56 -1.83 15.25 9.20
N ILE A 57 -1.56 15.47 10.49
CA ILE A 57 -2.59 15.47 11.53
C ILE A 57 -3.06 16.87 11.96
N GLY A 58 -2.44 17.93 11.42
CA GLY A 58 -2.86 19.33 11.61
C GLY A 58 -2.32 20.00 12.87
N HIS A 59 -1.42 19.37 13.62
CA HIS A 59 -0.76 19.98 14.78
C HIS A 59 0.53 19.23 15.13
N ALA A 60 1.38 19.85 15.96
CA ALA A 60 2.65 19.27 16.37
C ALA A 60 2.48 17.90 17.06
N ILE A 61 3.37 16.98 16.72
CA ILE A 61 3.58 15.70 17.41
C ILE A 61 4.77 15.88 18.34
N ASP A 62 4.49 15.80 19.64
CA ASP A 62 5.46 15.91 20.72
C ASP A 62 6.07 17.32 20.88
N ASP A 63 5.77 17.99 21.99
CA ASP A 63 6.08 19.41 22.20
C ASP A 63 7.56 19.67 22.52
N GLY A 64 8.40 18.63 22.65
CA GLY A 64 9.79 18.72 23.11
C GLY A 64 10.89 18.45 22.08
N ASP A 65 10.56 17.85 20.93
CA ASP A 65 11.52 17.52 19.87
C ASP A 65 10.78 17.40 18.53
N ALA A 66 10.65 18.52 17.81
CA ALA A 66 9.89 18.61 16.56
C ALA A 66 10.66 18.09 15.32
N GLU A 67 11.98 17.90 15.43
CA GLU A 67 12.86 17.57 14.29
C GLU A 67 13.20 16.07 14.19
N GLY A 68 12.84 15.27 15.19
CA GLY A 68 13.03 13.83 15.16
C GLY A 68 12.24 13.09 14.08
N SER A 69 12.57 11.80 13.91
CA SER A 69 11.81 10.88 13.06
C SER A 69 11.43 9.61 13.84
N ILE A 70 10.42 8.90 13.35
CA ILE A 70 9.93 7.66 13.97
C ILE A 70 9.96 6.56 12.92
N THR A 71 10.49 5.41 13.33
CA THR A 71 10.53 4.19 12.51
C THR A 71 9.38 3.27 12.91
N PHE A 72 8.62 2.82 11.92
CA PHE A 72 7.47 1.94 12.08
C PHE A 72 7.78 0.55 11.55
N THR A 73 7.16 -0.47 12.13
CA THR A 73 7.35 -1.89 11.76
C THR A 73 6.41 -2.35 10.63
N CYS A 74 5.31 -1.65 10.45
CA CYS A 74 4.36 -1.81 9.35
C CYS A 74 3.50 -0.54 9.24
N ALA A 75 2.69 -0.46 8.20
CA ALA A 75 1.90 0.73 7.92
C ALA A 75 0.66 0.88 8.83
N GLU A 76 0.16 -0.22 9.42
CA GLU A 76 -0.85 -0.16 10.49
C GLU A 76 -0.33 0.57 11.74
N GLN A 77 0.93 0.31 12.15
CA GLN A 77 1.52 0.97 13.31
C GLN A 77 1.55 2.49 13.13
N PHE A 78 1.98 2.93 11.94
CA PHE A 78 2.00 4.33 11.56
C PHE A 78 0.59 4.94 11.56
N MET A 79 -0.38 4.30 10.92
CA MET A 79 -1.76 4.78 10.88
C MET A 79 -2.35 4.96 12.29
N MET A 80 -2.15 3.98 13.17
CA MET A 80 -2.67 4.05 14.55
C MET A 80 -1.93 5.07 15.40
N TYR A 81 -0.63 5.29 15.16
CA TYR A 81 0.15 6.35 15.80
C TYR A 81 -0.35 7.74 15.41
N CYS A 82 -0.56 8.00 14.12
CA CYS A 82 -1.13 9.26 13.63
C CYS A 82 -2.57 9.45 14.10
N LYS A 83 -3.38 8.38 14.11
CA LYS A 83 -4.75 8.43 14.65
C LYS A 83 -4.76 8.89 16.10
N ALA A 84 -3.95 8.27 16.96
CA ALA A 84 -3.83 8.71 18.35
C ALA A 84 -3.28 10.14 18.47
N GLY A 85 -2.32 10.49 17.62
CA GLY A 85 -1.78 11.83 17.49
C GLY A 85 -2.86 12.88 17.24
N ARG A 86 -3.75 12.66 16.26
CA ARG A 86 -4.84 13.59 15.88
C ARG A 86 -5.74 14.02 17.04
N PHE A 87 -5.80 13.22 18.11
CA PHE A 87 -6.60 13.47 19.32
C PHE A 87 -5.72 13.75 20.56
N HIS A 88 -4.45 14.09 20.36
CA HIS A 88 -3.47 14.37 21.41
C HIS A 88 -3.31 13.21 22.43
N ASP A 89 -3.64 11.97 22.05
CA ASP A 89 -3.56 10.80 22.92
C ASP A 89 -2.13 10.21 22.93
N LYS A 90 -1.24 10.94 23.61
CA LYS A 90 0.18 10.57 23.76
C LYS A 90 0.37 9.19 24.39
N GLU A 91 -0.56 8.76 25.25
CA GLU A 91 -0.49 7.45 25.89
C GLU A 91 -0.74 6.32 24.88
N THR A 92 -1.78 6.43 24.05
CA THR A 92 -2.02 5.46 22.99
C THR A 92 -0.88 5.47 21.95
N GLN A 93 -0.33 6.64 21.61
CA GLN A 93 0.86 6.73 20.74
C GLN A 93 2.04 5.92 21.29
N ARG A 94 2.40 6.08 22.57
CA ARG A 94 3.47 5.31 23.22
C ARG A 94 3.19 3.81 23.19
N ARG A 95 1.97 3.40 23.49
CA ARG A 95 1.57 1.98 23.51
C ARG A 95 1.60 1.37 22.11
N VAL A 96 1.20 2.10 21.07
CA VAL A 96 1.27 1.66 19.67
C VAL A 96 2.72 1.45 19.23
N LEU A 97 3.65 2.34 19.63
CA LEU A 97 5.08 2.18 19.34
C LEU A 97 5.71 1.01 20.10
N ALA A 98 5.23 0.71 21.32
CA ALA A 98 5.76 -0.37 22.16
C ALA A 98 5.42 -1.79 21.67
N THR A 99 4.57 -1.95 20.64
CA THR A 99 4.17 -3.26 20.11
C THR A 99 4.48 -3.40 18.63
N THR A 100 4.94 -4.59 18.24
CA THR A 100 5.19 -4.96 16.83
C THR A 100 4.04 -5.75 16.21
N SER A 101 2.98 -6.03 16.97
CA SER A 101 1.83 -6.82 16.50
C SER A 101 0.78 -5.92 15.83
N PRO A 102 0.52 -6.05 14.51
CA PRO A 102 -0.49 -5.25 13.81
C PRO A 102 -1.88 -5.37 14.41
N LYS A 103 -2.21 -6.56 14.91
CA LYS A 103 -3.49 -6.82 15.60
C LYS A 103 -3.60 -5.99 16.89
N GLU A 104 -2.53 -5.89 17.66
CA GLU A 104 -2.52 -5.08 18.88
C GLU A 104 -2.50 -3.58 18.57
N GLN A 105 -1.74 -3.15 17.57
CA GLN A 105 -1.74 -1.76 17.10
C GLN A 105 -3.15 -1.32 16.71
N LYS A 106 -3.86 -2.12 15.90
CA LYS A 106 -5.26 -1.87 15.52
C LYS A 106 -6.18 -1.83 16.73
N ARG A 107 -5.97 -2.71 17.72
CA ARG A 107 -6.77 -2.72 18.95
C ARG A 107 -6.56 -1.43 19.75
N LEU A 108 -5.31 -0.98 19.89
CA LEU A 108 -4.96 0.25 20.60
C LEU A 108 -5.54 1.49 19.91
N GLY A 109 -5.46 1.59 18.58
CA GLY A 109 -6.07 2.72 17.86
C GLY A 109 -7.60 2.73 17.87
N LYS A 110 -8.28 1.65 18.27
CA LYS A 110 -9.72 1.68 18.60
C LYS A 110 -9.99 2.31 19.97
N LEU A 111 -8.99 2.34 20.85
CA LEU A 111 -9.07 2.86 22.22
C LEU A 111 -8.55 4.31 22.32
N THR A 112 -8.26 4.96 21.19
CA THR A 112 -7.82 6.36 21.15
C THR A 112 -8.81 7.25 21.90
N LYS A 113 -8.31 7.95 22.93
CA LYS A 113 -9.08 8.90 23.72
C LYS A 113 -9.48 10.10 22.88
N GLY A 114 -10.70 10.61 23.09
CA GLY A 114 -11.21 11.78 22.36
C GLY A 114 -11.53 11.52 20.89
N PHE A 115 -11.44 10.27 20.42
CA PHE A 115 -11.71 9.92 19.02
C PHE A 115 -13.12 10.36 18.59
N THR A 116 -13.18 11.06 17.46
CA THR A 116 -14.40 11.31 16.70
C THR A 116 -14.19 10.91 15.25
N GLU A 117 -15.20 10.29 14.65
CA GLU A 117 -15.11 9.87 13.24
C GLU A 117 -14.91 11.07 12.32
N ALA A 118 -15.64 12.16 12.54
CA ALA A 118 -15.53 13.38 11.73
C ALA A 118 -14.10 13.93 11.67
N SER A 119 -13.43 14.10 12.82
CA SER A 119 -12.07 14.64 12.88
C SER A 119 -11.03 13.70 12.26
N TRP A 120 -11.24 12.38 12.38
CA TRP A 120 -10.36 11.42 11.74
C TRP A 120 -10.60 11.35 10.23
N ASP A 121 -11.84 11.50 9.79
CA ASP A 121 -12.23 11.45 8.38
C ASP A 121 -11.62 12.55 7.53
N GLU A 122 -11.34 13.72 8.13
CA GLU A 122 -10.60 14.82 7.53
C GLU A 122 -9.18 14.41 7.09
N VAL A 123 -8.51 13.53 7.84
CA VAL A 123 -7.07 13.26 7.67
C VAL A 123 -6.73 11.79 7.34
N LYS A 124 -7.65 10.84 7.56
CA LYS A 124 -7.33 9.40 7.49
C LYS A 124 -6.79 8.95 6.13
N SER A 125 -7.34 9.50 5.05
CA SER A 125 -6.93 9.14 3.70
C SER A 125 -5.51 9.63 3.40
N VAL A 126 -5.20 10.91 3.71
CA VAL A 126 -3.86 11.47 3.48
C VAL A 126 -2.80 10.80 4.36
N VAL A 127 -3.15 10.42 5.59
CA VAL A 127 -2.27 9.61 6.45
C VAL A 127 -1.98 8.28 5.78
N VAL A 128 -2.98 7.51 5.36
CA VAL A 128 -2.75 6.18 4.78
C VAL A 128 -1.97 6.26 3.46
N VAL A 129 -2.21 7.27 2.63
CA VAL A 129 -1.40 7.52 1.42
C VAL A 129 0.06 7.78 1.80
N ALA A 130 0.34 8.70 2.72
CA ALA A 130 1.71 9.02 3.13
C ALA A 130 2.46 7.80 3.70
N GLY A 131 1.79 6.99 4.52
CA GLY A 131 2.36 5.75 5.04
C GLY A 131 2.63 4.72 3.95
N THR A 132 1.74 4.66 2.95
CA THR A 132 1.89 3.77 1.80
C THR A 132 3.06 4.23 0.90
N ILE A 133 3.19 5.53 0.63
CA ILE A 133 4.36 6.09 -0.08
C ILE A 133 5.64 5.77 0.67
N ALA A 134 5.71 6.01 1.98
CA ALA A 134 6.90 5.72 2.77
C ALA A 134 7.27 4.22 2.76
N LYS A 135 6.28 3.34 2.98
CA LYS A 135 6.46 1.88 2.94
C LYS A 135 7.04 1.40 1.62
N PHE A 136 6.43 1.82 0.50
CA PHE A 136 6.82 1.33 -0.82
C PHE A 136 8.05 2.08 -1.37
N GLY A 137 8.21 3.37 -1.07
CA GLY A 137 9.34 4.18 -1.54
C GLY A 137 10.66 3.84 -0.85
N GLN A 138 10.64 3.49 0.43
CA GLN A 138 11.87 3.17 1.18
C GLN A 138 12.31 1.70 1.03
N ASN A 139 11.45 0.83 0.49
CA ASN A 139 11.76 -0.58 0.27
C ASN A 139 11.73 -0.91 -1.23
N GLN A 140 12.90 -1.03 -1.85
CA GLN A 140 13.02 -1.21 -3.32
C GLN A 140 12.34 -2.48 -3.83
N ASN A 141 12.32 -3.58 -3.06
CA ASN A 141 11.61 -4.79 -3.47
C ASN A 141 10.10 -4.56 -3.50
N LEU A 142 9.55 -3.93 -2.45
CA LEU A 142 8.12 -3.59 -2.40
C LEU A 142 7.77 -2.57 -3.49
N LYS A 143 8.60 -1.54 -3.70
CA LYS A 143 8.45 -0.56 -4.79
C LYS A 143 8.27 -1.26 -6.12
N GLY A 144 9.18 -2.17 -6.45
CA GLY A 144 9.13 -2.96 -7.69
C GLY A 144 7.83 -3.73 -7.84
N LYS A 145 7.34 -4.38 -6.76
CA LYS A 145 6.06 -5.10 -6.78
C LYS A 145 4.87 -4.18 -7.03
N LEU A 146 4.84 -2.99 -6.42
CA LEU A 146 3.77 -2.01 -6.63
C LEU A 146 3.79 -1.45 -8.06
N LEU A 147 4.95 -1.07 -8.57
CA LEU A 147 5.10 -0.57 -9.95
C LEU A 147 4.75 -1.63 -10.99
N ALA A 148 5.16 -2.89 -10.76
CA ALA A 148 4.84 -4.04 -11.61
C ALA A 148 3.33 -4.34 -11.69
N THR A 149 2.50 -3.71 -10.85
CA THR A 149 1.05 -3.82 -11.01
C THR A 149 0.52 -3.13 -12.27
N GLY A 150 1.34 -2.32 -12.96
CA GLY A 150 0.93 -1.57 -14.13
C GLY A 150 -0.19 -0.61 -13.75
N ASP A 151 -1.23 -0.54 -14.56
CA ASP A 151 -2.39 0.32 -14.29
C ASP A 151 -3.59 -0.45 -13.70
N ARG A 152 -3.38 -1.72 -13.32
CA ARG A 152 -4.44 -2.56 -12.75
C ARG A 152 -5.05 -1.94 -11.50
N LEU A 153 -6.35 -2.16 -11.36
CA LEU A 153 -7.11 -1.82 -10.16
C LEU A 153 -6.66 -2.71 -9.00
N LEU A 154 -6.19 -2.10 -7.91
CA LEU A 154 -5.83 -2.80 -6.67
C LEU A 154 -7.03 -2.83 -5.73
N VAL A 155 -7.37 -4.01 -5.20
CA VAL A 155 -8.62 -4.22 -4.44
C VAL A 155 -8.38 -4.98 -3.14
N GLU A 156 -8.67 -4.33 -2.01
CA GLU A 156 -8.63 -5.00 -0.70
C GLU A 156 -9.91 -5.83 -0.50
N ALA A 157 -9.78 -7.15 -0.59
CA ALA A 157 -10.88 -8.11 -0.49
C ALA A 157 -11.23 -8.49 0.97
N ALA A 158 -11.28 -7.48 1.85
CA ALA A 158 -11.66 -7.65 3.24
C ALA A 158 -13.19 -7.75 3.38
N SER A 159 -13.70 -8.94 3.74
CA SER A 159 -15.15 -9.23 3.72
C SER A 159 -15.99 -8.49 4.76
N ARG A 160 -15.37 -7.84 5.75
CA ARG A 160 -16.04 -7.10 6.83
C ARG A 160 -15.70 -5.61 6.84
N ASP A 161 -14.90 -5.15 5.88
CA ASP A 161 -14.48 -3.76 5.79
C ASP A 161 -15.01 -3.17 4.49
N ARG A 162 -15.94 -2.22 4.63
CA ARG A 162 -16.60 -1.52 3.51
C ARG A 162 -15.99 -0.15 3.22
N ILE A 163 -15.05 0.30 4.05
CA ILE A 163 -14.41 1.62 3.93
C ILE A 163 -13.04 1.43 3.30
N TRP A 164 -12.17 0.64 3.93
CA TRP A 164 -10.84 0.37 3.42
C TRP A 164 -10.85 -0.70 2.34
N GLY A 165 -11.71 -1.71 2.50
CA GLY A 165 -11.94 -2.78 1.54
C GLY A 165 -13.27 -2.71 0.81
N ILE A 166 -13.55 -3.76 0.02
CA ILE A 166 -14.78 -3.90 -0.76
C ILE A 166 -15.93 -4.60 -0.02
N GLY A 167 -15.69 -5.16 1.17
CA GLY A 167 -16.70 -5.90 1.93
C GLY A 167 -17.05 -7.27 1.35
N TYR A 168 -16.21 -7.83 0.48
CA TYR A 168 -16.36 -9.18 -0.07
C TYR A 168 -15.01 -9.89 -0.12
N THR A 169 -15.04 -11.22 0.01
CA THR A 169 -13.85 -12.05 -0.26
C THR A 169 -13.56 -12.08 -1.76
N VAL A 170 -12.32 -12.43 -2.13
CA VAL A 170 -11.90 -12.58 -3.54
C VAL A 170 -12.88 -13.45 -4.33
N LYS A 171 -13.32 -14.57 -3.73
CA LYS A 171 -14.27 -15.52 -4.34
C LYS A 171 -15.59 -14.88 -4.77
N HIS A 172 -16.10 -13.91 -4.02
CA HIS A 172 -17.41 -13.28 -4.29
C HIS A 172 -17.29 -11.86 -4.83
N ALA A 173 -16.08 -11.30 -4.90
CA ALA A 173 -15.87 -9.90 -5.26
C ALA A 173 -16.52 -9.55 -6.59
N MET A 174 -16.24 -10.29 -7.65
CA MET A 174 -16.76 -9.96 -8.99
C MET A 174 -18.28 -10.17 -9.12
N SER A 175 -18.86 -11.13 -8.40
CA SER A 175 -20.32 -11.34 -8.36
C SER A 175 -21.08 -10.16 -7.75
N PHE A 176 -20.43 -9.40 -6.85
CA PHE A 176 -21.03 -8.25 -6.15
C PHE A 176 -20.36 -6.92 -6.50
N ARG A 177 -19.77 -6.79 -7.70
CA ARG A 177 -19.01 -5.59 -8.11
C ARG A 177 -19.76 -4.28 -7.90
N GLN A 178 -21.06 -4.24 -8.24
CA GLN A 178 -21.90 -3.05 -8.07
C GLN A 178 -22.14 -2.66 -6.60
N HIS A 179 -21.92 -3.61 -5.68
CA HIS A 179 -22.14 -3.44 -4.26
C HIS A 179 -20.83 -3.27 -3.51
N TRP A 180 -19.68 -3.07 -4.15
CA TRP A 180 -18.41 -2.92 -3.45
C TRP A 180 -18.45 -1.75 -2.45
N GLY A 181 -17.72 -1.93 -1.34
CA GLY A 181 -17.32 -0.84 -0.47
C GLY A 181 -16.38 0.14 -1.18
N GLU A 182 -15.88 1.10 -0.42
CA GLU A 182 -15.15 2.23 -0.97
C GLU A 182 -13.73 1.89 -1.47
N ASN A 183 -13.16 0.76 -1.04
CA ASN A 183 -11.82 0.31 -1.42
C ASN A 183 -10.75 1.40 -1.22
N ARG A 184 -10.81 2.16 -0.12
CA ARG A 184 -9.88 3.27 0.14
C ARG A 184 -8.41 2.82 0.18
N LEU A 185 -8.13 1.62 0.65
CA LEU A 185 -6.74 1.14 0.68
C LEU A 185 -6.21 0.86 -0.73
N GLY A 186 -7.04 0.25 -1.59
CA GLY A 186 -6.71 0.08 -3.00
C GLY A 186 -6.44 1.41 -3.70
N LYS A 187 -7.28 2.43 -3.44
CA LYS A 187 -7.07 3.80 -3.94
C LYS A 187 -5.75 4.41 -3.45
N ALA A 188 -5.44 4.28 -2.15
CA ALA A 188 -4.20 4.79 -1.58
C ALA A 188 -2.94 4.12 -2.18
N LEU A 189 -3.00 2.82 -2.48
CA LEU A 189 -1.91 2.12 -3.16
C LEU A 189 -1.71 2.63 -4.60
N MET A 190 -2.78 2.88 -5.33
CA MET A 190 -2.70 3.41 -6.69
C MET A 190 -2.20 4.86 -6.72
N GLU A 191 -2.58 5.67 -5.73
CA GLU A 191 -2.04 7.03 -5.55
C GLU A 191 -0.54 7.00 -5.21
N ALA A 192 -0.14 6.13 -4.28
CA ALA A 192 1.27 5.92 -3.96
C ALA A 192 2.07 5.42 -5.17
N ARG A 193 1.49 4.52 -5.98
CA ARG A 193 2.10 4.02 -7.23
C ARG A 193 2.39 5.17 -8.19
N GLU A 194 1.42 6.06 -8.38
CA GLU A 194 1.57 7.20 -9.28
C GLU A 194 2.60 8.20 -8.75
N HIS A 195 2.57 8.51 -7.45
CA HIS A 195 3.58 9.34 -6.81
C HIS A 195 5.00 8.81 -7.04
N LEU A 196 5.20 7.51 -6.81
CA LEU A 196 6.51 6.86 -6.95
C LEU A 196 7.00 6.80 -8.40
N ARG A 197 6.10 6.70 -9.38
CA ARG A 197 6.45 6.82 -10.81
C ARG A 197 6.96 8.21 -11.14
N GLN A 198 6.28 9.25 -10.64
CA GLN A 198 6.68 10.64 -10.88
C GLN A 198 8.02 10.97 -10.22
N GLU A 199 8.29 10.43 -9.03
CA GLU A 199 9.60 10.56 -8.39
C GLU A 199 10.72 9.89 -9.19
N ASP A 200 10.49 8.67 -9.70
CA ASP A 200 11.48 7.97 -10.54
C ASP A 200 11.73 8.73 -11.85
N ALA A 201 10.69 9.21 -12.52
CA ALA A 201 10.82 9.99 -13.76
C ALA A 201 11.63 11.28 -13.53
N LYS A 202 11.35 12.04 -12.46
CA LYS A 202 12.10 13.25 -12.11
C LYS A 202 13.56 12.95 -11.79
N ARG A 203 13.83 11.84 -11.11
CA ARG A 203 15.20 11.42 -10.80
C ARG A 203 15.95 11.09 -12.08
N ASP A 204 15.33 10.36 -12.99
CA ASP A 204 15.93 10.02 -14.27
C ASP A 204 16.21 11.29 -15.08
N ASP A 205 15.25 12.21 -15.18
CA ASP A 205 15.43 13.52 -15.84
C ASP A 205 16.58 14.34 -15.25
N ASN A 206 16.70 14.39 -13.92
CA ASN A 206 17.81 15.08 -13.25
C ASN A 206 19.16 14.42 -13.54
N VAL A 207 19.23 13.08 -13.58
CA VAL A 207 20.46 12.36 -13.96
C VAL A 207 20.82 12.63 -15.43
N TRP A 208 19.83 12.68 -16.32
CA TRP A 208 20.05 13.06 -17.73
C TRP A 208 20.57 14.51 -17.86
N MET A 209 20.08 15.46 -17.06
CA MET A 209 20.59 16.83 -17.04
C MET A 209 21.99 16.95 -16.43
N GLU A 210 22.30 16.19 -15.37
CA GLU A 210 23.61 16.24 -14.71
C GLU A 210 24.71 15.48 -15.46
N HIS A 211 24.36 14.48 -16.28
CA HIS A 211 25.32 13.62 -16.99
C HIS A 211 25.28 13.77 -18.52
N GLY A 212 24.48 14.71 -19.06
CA GLY A 212 24.27 14.92 -20.50
C GLY A 212 24.63 16.32 -21.00
N PHE A 213 25.89 16.49 -21.39
CA PHE A 213 26.41 17.33 -22.49
C PHE A 213 25.89 18.77 -22.71
N PHE A 214 26.76 19.75 -22.40
CA PHE A 214 27.01 20.85 -23.33
C PHE A 214 27.55 20.24 -24.65
N VAL A 215 26.75 20.25 -25.71
CA VAL A 215 27.25 20.40 -27.09
C VAL A 215 26.53 21.57 -27.71
#